data_AF-A0A437QBQ8-F1
#
_entry.id   AF-A0A437QBQ8-F1
#
_cell.length_a   1.000
_cell.length_b   1.000
_cell.length_c   1.000
_cell.angle_alpha   90.00
_cell.angle_beta   90.00
_cell.angle_gamma   90.00
#
_symmetry.space_group_name_H-M   'P 1'
#
loop_
_entity.id
_entity.type
_entity.pdbx_description
1 polymer ?
#
loop_
_entity_poly.entity_id
_entity_poly.type
_entity_poly.pdbx_seq_one_letter_code
_entity_poly.pdbx_strand_id
1 'polypeptide(L)'
;MLLIRPFPKPTDTLPNYLLRLTAANYYRNTMQLLRTNNYKLLNNRLPSKSVFFGNLDLQRVAQLANVSEKQISQLTFHRLKSIRCLAFQQRFLIKALHLSGVRLCPQCYGELGNIDFINSLTSKTYCTRHHCRLVYIHPQTGNYLTWATDYLWRDAENWQSLTNNEISDSEISINQHIEELTHKPLLIEQYPINLAEYCDLLEFFAHFLHVSDESEHSFRSNPITHFGLIRSPISVLSDHF
;
A
#
# COMPACT_ATOMS: atom_id res chain seq x y z
N MET A 1 -25.08 -5.53 -18.63
CA MET A 1 -23.89 -4.72 -18.95
C MET A 1 -22.76 -5.67 -19.31
N LEU A 2 -22.21 -5.53 -20.52
CA LEU A 2 -21.02 -6.31 -20.94
C LEU A 2 -19.81 -5.67 -20.28
N LEU A 3 -19.11 -6.43 -19.42
CA LEU A 3 -17.89 -6.00 -18.77
C LEU A 3 -16.74 -6.90 -19.20
N ILE A 4 -15.56 -6.30 -19.40
CA ILE A 4 -14.29 -7.01 -19.44
C ILE A 4 -13.93 -7.38 -18.00
N ARG A 5 -13.74 -8.69 -17.74
CA ARG A 5 -13.61 -9.22 -16.38
C ARG A 5 -12.22 -9.86 -16.22
N PRO A 6 -11.20 -9.07 -15.84
CA PRO A 6 -9.88 -9.62 -15.58
C PRO A 6 -9.96 -10.66 -14.46
N PHE A 7 -9.20 -11.74 -14.63
CA PHE A 7 -9.08 -12.75 -13.58
C PHE A 7 -8.20 -12.23 -12.42
N PRO A 8 -8.52 -12.55 -11.16
CA PRO A 8 -7.68 -12.23 -10.02
C PRO A 8 -6.27 -12.82 -10.16
N LYS A 9 -5.23 -12.02 -9.96
CA LYS A 9 -3.84 -12.47 -9.92
C LYS A 9 -3.46 -12.91 -8.50
N PRO A 10 -2.52 -13.86 -8.31
CA PRO A 10 -2.04 -14.24 -6.98
C PRO A 10 -1.45 -13.08 -6.16
N THR A 11 -0.94 -12.06 -6.83
CA THR A 11 -0.37 -10.85 -6.22
C THR A 11 -1.39 -9.73 -5.98
N ASP A 12 -2.65 -9.93 -6.36
CA ASP A 12 -3.68 -8.90 -6.20
C ASP A 12 -4.12 -8.76 -4.74
N THR A 13 -4.19 -7.50 -4.31
CA THR A 13 -5.07 -7.10 -3.20
C THR A 13 -6.44 -6.73 -3.76
N LEU A 14 -7.49 -6.77 -2.94
CA LEU A 14 -8.84 -6.41 -3.41
C LEU A 14 -8.90 -4.99 -4.01
N PRO A 15 -8.29 -3.94 -3.42
CA PRO A 15 -8.25 -2.62 -4.03
C PRO A 15 -7.55 -2.60 -5.40
N ASN A 16 -6.44 -3.33 -5.56
CA ASN A 16 -5.74 -3.44 -6.84
C ASN A 16 -6.57 -4.19 -7.88
N TYR A 17 -7.25 -5.26 -7.48
CA TYR A 17 -8.14 -5.99 -8.36
C TYR A 17 -9.31 -5.11 -8.86
N LEU A 18 -9.92 -4.33 -7.97
CA LEU A 18 -10.97 -3.38 -8.33
C LEU A 18 -10.44 -2.27 -9.24
N LEU A 19 -9.21 -1.81 -9.06
CA LEU A 19 -8.57 -0.86 -9.97
C LEU A 19 -8.39 -1.47 -11.38
N ARG A 20 -7.94 -2.72 -11.48
CA ARG A 20 -7.82 -3.43 -12.77
C ARG A 20 -9.17 -3.64 -13.44
N LEU A 21 -10.21 -4.00 -12.67
CA LEU A 21 -11.57 -4.14 -13.17
C LEU A 21 -12.14 -2.78 -13.64
N THR A 22 -11.80 -1.69 -12.94
CA THR A 22 -12.12 -0.32 -13.34
C THR A 22 -11.46 0.02 -14.68
N ALA A 23 -10.16 -0.24 -14.79
CA ALA A 23 -9.35 0.02 -15.99
C ALA A 23 -9.88 -0.72 -17.21
N ALA A 24 -10.13 -2.03 -17.06
CA ALA A 24 -10.64 -2.89 -18.13
C ALA A 24 -12.01 -2.44 -18.68
N ASN A 25 -12.76 -1.64 -17.92
CA ASN A 25 -14.08 -1.16 -18.30
C ASN A 25 -14.16 0.37 -18.45
N TYR A 26 -13.00 1.04 -18.52
CA TYR A 26 -12.90 2.48 -18.79
C TYR A 26 -13.69 3.37 -17.82
N TYR A 27 -13.93 2.90 -16.60
CA TYR A 27 -14.51 3.73 -15.56
C TYR A 27 -13.49 4.77 -15.10
N ARG A 28 -13.97 5.97 -14.76
CA ARG A 28 -13.16 7.08 -14.21
C ARG A 28 -12.35 6.64 -13.00
N ASN A 29 -12.96 5.92 -12.07
CA ASN A 29 -12.31 5.40 -10.88
C ASN A 29 -13.12 4.25 -10.26
N THR A 30 -12.55 3.59 -9.25
CA THR A 30 -13.16 2.48 -8.52
C THR A 30 -14.52 2.85 -7.91
N MET A 31 -14.70 4.08 -7.43
CA MET A 31 -15.98 4.50 -6.88
C MET A 31 -17.08 4.56 -7.93
N GLN A 32 -16.76 5.03 -9.15
CA GLN A 32 -17.72 5.06 -10.24
C GLN A 32 -18.14 3.64 -10.61
N LEU A 33 -17.19 2.71 -10.78
CA LEU A 33 -17.46 1.29 -11.03
C LEU A 33 -18.44 0.75 -9.97
N LEU A 34 -18.14 0.93 -8.69
CA LEU A 34 -18.97 0.41 -7.60
C LEU A 34 -20.37 1.06 -7.60
N ARG A 35 -20.46 2.39 -7.75
CA ARG A 35 -21.76 3.10 -7.79
C ARG A 35 -22.64 2.68 -8.95
N THR A 36 -22.08 2.57 -10.16
CA THR A 36 -22.82 2.11 -11.35
C THR A 36 -23.35 0.69 -11.17
N ASN A 37 -22.75 -0.09 -10.28
CA ASN A 37 -23.19 -1.43 -9.90
C ASN A 37 -23.93 -1.45 -8.55
N ASN A 38 -24.58 -0.34 -8.20
CA ASN A 38 -25.47 -0.19 -7.04
C ASN A 38 -24.82 -0.45 -5.66
N TYR A 39 -23.51 -0.24 -5.52
CA TYR A 39 -22.88 -0.24 -4.20
C TYR A 39 -23.20 1.04 -3.43
N LYS A 40 -23.60 0.86 -2.17
CA LYS A 40 -23.78 1.96 -1.22
C LYS A 40 -22.43 2.35 -0.63
N LEU A 41 -21.85 3.45 -1.10
CA LEU A 41 -20.66 4.05 -0.52
C LEU A 41 -21.07 5.10 0.52
N LEU A 42 -20.65 4.92 1.77
CA LEU A 42 -20.90 5.89 2.83
C LEU A 42 -20.09 7.18 2.58
N ASN A 43 -20.71 8.34 2.85
CA ASN A 43 -20.09 9.66 2.78
C ASN A 43 -19.41 9.99 1.44
N ASN A 44 -19.86 9.40 0.33
CA ASN A 44 -19.28 9.62 -0.99
C ASN A 44 -17.76 9.37 -1.04
N ARG A 45 -17.25 8.39 -0.30
CA ARG A 45 -15.83 8.02 -0.28
C ARG A 45 -15.68 6.52 -0.48
N LEU A 46 -14.56 6.09 -1.04
CA LEU A 46 -14.13 4.70 -1.00
C LEU A 46 -13.44 4.44 0.34
N PRO A 47 -14.01 3.61 1.23
CA PRO A 47 -13.38 3.32 2.51
C PRO A 47 -12.23 2.31 2.29
N SER A 48 -11.06 2.77 1.86
CA SER A 48 -9.96 1.90 1.42
C SER A 48 -9.61 0.81 2.44
N LYS A 49 -9.50 1.16 3.73
CA LYS A 49 -9.29 0.17 4.80
C LYS A 49 -10.39 -0.90 4.81
N SER A 50 -11.65 -0.51 4.73
CA SER A 50 -12.77 -1.46 4.64
C SER A 50 -12.66 -2.35 3.41
N VAL A 51 -12.22 -1.81 2.26
CA VAL A 51 -12.02 -2.60 1.04
C VAL A 51 -10.91 -3.63 1.24
N PHE A 52 -9.75 -3.26 1.79
CA PHE A 52 -8.67 -4.21 2.08
C PHE A 52 -9.15 -5.37 2.97
N PHE A 53 -9.98 -5.09 3.97
CA PHE A 53 -10.50 -6.10 4.90
C PHE A 53 -11.78 -6.82 4.42
N GLY A 54 -12.21 -6.58 3.18
CA GLY A 54 -13.41 -7.24 2.65
C GLY A 54 -14.74 -6.79 3.27
N ASN A 55 -14.76 -5.63 3.95
CA ASN A 55 -15.95 -5.03 4.54
C ASN A 55 -16.79 -4.30 3.47
N LEU A 56 -17.15 -5.02 2.42
CA LEU A 56 -18.05 -4.64 1.33
C LEU A 56 -18.83 -5.88 0.90
N ASP A 57 -19.86 -5.72 0.08
CA ASP A 57 -20.62 -6.85 -0.47
C ASP A 57 -19.75 -7.64 -1.48
N LEU A 58 -19.02 -8.65 -0.97
CA LEU A 58 -18.10 -9.49 -1.74
C LEU A 58 -18.84 -10.38 -2.74
N GLN A 59 -20.03 -10.85 -2.39
CA GLN A 59 -20.89 -11.61 -3.29
C GLN A 59 -21.22 -10.79 -4.54
N ARG A 60 -21.59 -9.51 -4.35
CA ARG A 60 -21.83 -8.61 -5.47
C ARG A 60 -20.55 -8.31 -6.28
N VAL A 61 -19.36 -8.32 -5.65
CA VAL A 61 -18.09 -8.08 -6.38
C VAL A 61 -17.81 -9.28 -7.25
N ALA A 62 -18.01 -10.47 -6.69
CA ALA A 62 -17.88 -11.75 -7.38
C ALA A 62 -18.84 -11.84 -8.58
N GLN A 63 -20.10 -11.42 -8.41
CA GLN A 63 -21.08 -11.32 -9.51
C GLN A 63 -20.64 -10.33 -10.60
N LEU A 64 -20.16 -9.15 -10.19
CA LEU A 64 -19.66 -8.13 -11.12
C LEU A 64 -18.49 -8.66 -11.96
N ALA A 65 -17.55 -9.31 -11.29
CA ALA A 65 -16.34 -9.90 -11.84
C ALA A 65 -16.53 -11.27 -12.50
N ASN A 66 -17.70 -11.89 -12.39
CA ASN A 66 -17.98 -13.25 -12.84
C ASN A 66 -16.94 -14.27 -12.34
N VAL A 67 -16.64 -14.21 -11.05
CA VAL A 67 -15.77 -15.15 -10.34
C VAL A 67 -16.48 -15.64 -9.07
N SER A 68 -15.91 -16.64 -8.40
CA SER A 68 -16.46 -17.08 -7.11
C SER A 68 -16.18 -16.07 -6.00
N GLU A 69 -17.08 -15.98 -5.02
CA GLU A 69 -16.86 -15.17 -3.81
C GLU A 69 -15.59 -15.60 -3.06
N LYS A 70 -15.27 -16.89 -3.07
CA LYS A 70 -14.03 -17.43 -2.51
C LYS A 70 -12.78 -16.83 -3.16
N GLN A 71 -12.78 -16.61 -4.47
CA GLN A 71 -11.65 -15.99 -5.16
C GLN A 71 -11.52 -14.52 -4.78
N ILE A 72 -12.63 -13.80 -4.59
CA ILE A 72 -12.60 -12.41 -4.14
C ILE A 72 -12.14 -12.31 -2.68
N SER A 73 -12.60 -13.21 -1.80
CA SER A 73 -12.23 -13.19 -0.39
C SER A 73 -10.74 -13.48 -0.18
N GLN A 74 -10.10 -14.26 -1.05
CA GLN A 74 -8.66 -14.49 -1.05
C GLN A 74 -7.81 -13.23 -1.32
N LEU A 75 -8.40 -12.18 -1.91
CA LEU A 75 -7.74 -10.90 -2.17
C LEU A 75 -7.81 -9.95 -0.97
N THR A 76 -8.55 -10.33 0.07
CA THR A 76 -8.76 -9.51 1.26
C THR A 76 -7.75 -9.85 2.36
N PHE A 77 -7.53 -8.90 3.25
CA PHE A 77 -6.77 -9.12 4.47
C PHE A 77 -7.71 -9.64 5.54
N HIS A 78 -7.23 -10.59 6.35
CA HIS A 78 -8.00 -11.12 7.47
C HIS A 78 -7.53 -10.48 8.77
N ARG A 79 -8.44 -9.78 9.45
CA ARG A 79 -8.15 -9.20 10.76
C ARG A 79 -7.95 -10.33 11.77
N LEU A 80 -6.87 -10.25 12.55
CA LEU A 80 -6.64 -11.13 13.70
C LEU A 80 -7.18 -10.45 14.97
N LYS A 81 -7.35 -11.19 16.07
CA LYS A 81 -7.87 -10.65 17.35
C LYS A 81 -7.01 -9.55 18.00
N SER A 82 -5.89 -9.17 17.38
CA SER A 82 -4.92 -8.18 17.85
C SER A 82 -4.78 -7.00 16.88
N ILE A 83 -3.74 -6.18 17.04
CA ILE A 83 -3.35 -5.11 16.11
C ILE A 83 -2.75 -5.63 14.79
N ARG A 84 -2.90 -6.93 14.49
CA ARG A 84 -2.35 -7.60 13.31
C ARG A 84 -3.43 -8.04 12.32
N CYS A 85 -3.00 -8.23 11.08
CA CYS A 85 -3.78 -8.87 10.02
C CYS A 85 -2.96 -9.91 9.26
N LEU A 86 -3.65 -10.90 8.70
CA LEU A 86 -3.07 -11.85 7.76
C LEU A 86 -3.23 -11.28 6.34
N ALA A 87 -2.10 -11.09 5.65
CA ALA A 87 -2.03 -10.70 4.24
C ALA A 87 -0.89 -11.48 3.59
N PHE A 88 -1.10 -12.02 2.39
CA PHE A 88 -0.08 -12.83 1.68
C PHE A 88 0.56 -13.91 2.56
N GLN A 89 -0.27 -14.59 3.37
CA GLN A 89 0.14 -15.64 4.33
C GLN A 89 1.08 -15.17 5.45
N GLN A 90 1.29 -13.86 5.62
CA GLN A 90 2.14 -13.27 6.65
C GLN A 90 1.34 -12.38 7.61
N ARG A 91 1.82 -12.21 8.84
CA ARG A 91 1.10 -11.55 9.95
C ARG A 91 1.62 -10.14 10.19
N PHE A 92 1.15 -9.18 9.40
CA PHE A 92 1.57 -7.78 9.50
C PHE A 92 0.90 -7.06 10.67
N LEU A 93 1.63 -6.15 11.33
CA LEU A 93 1.03 -5.08 12.11
C LEU A 93 0.21 -4.17 11.19
N ILE A 94 -1.03 -3.84 11.58
CA ILE A 94 -1.90 -2.97 10.78
C ILE A 94 -1.25 -1.57 10.61
N LYS A 95 -0.47 -1.11 11.59
CA LYS A 95 0.26 0.17 11.51
C LYS A 95 1.40 0.19 10.50
N ALA A 96 1.99 -0.97 10.20
CA ALA A 96 3.02 -1.11 9.17
C ALA A 96 2.43 -1.04 7.75
N LEU A 97 1.10 -0.87 7.61
CA LEU A 97 0.39 -0.83 6.33
C LEU A 97 -0.24 0.54 6.08
N HIS A 98 0.13 1.16 4.97
CA HIS A 98 -0.48 2.37 4.43
C HIS A 98 -1.70 2.01 3.56
N LEU A 99 -2.85 1.79 4.20
CA LEU A 99 -4.07 1.32 3.54
C LEU A 99 -4.94 2.43 2.92
N SER A 100 -4.72 3.69 3.30
CA SER A 100 -5.58 4.81 2.91
C SER A 100 -5.22 5.40 1.56
N GLY A 101 -3.92 5.54 1.28
CA GLY A 101 -3.43 6.12 0.03
C GLY A 101 -2.75 5.08 -0.86
N VAL A 102 -2.52 5.49 -2.10
CA VAL A 102 -1.83 4.70 -3.12
C VAL A 102 -0.40 5.19 -3.25
N ARG A 103 0.53 4.26 -3.39
CA ARG A 103 1.92 4.52 -3.75
C ARG A 103 2.30 3.59 -4.88
N LEU A 104 2.95 4.11 -5.91
CA LEU A 104 3.35 3.30 -7.06
C LEU A 104 4.59 3.85 -7.73
N CYS A 105 5.32 2.95 -8.39
CA CYS A 105 6.32 3.33 -9.40
C CYS A 105 5.60 3.41 -10.75
N PRO A 106 5.63 4.56 -11.45
CA PRO A 106 5.02 4.72 -12.78
C PRO A 106 5.49 3.67 -13.78
N GLN A 107 6.79 3.35 -13.78
CA GLN A 107 7.38 2.39 -14.70
C GLN A 107 6.94 0.95 -14.38
N CYS A 108 6.99 0.52 -13.10
CA CYS A 108 6.42 -0.78 -12.70
C CYS A 108 4.94 -0.90 -13.08
N TYR A 109 4.17 0.18 -12.90
CA TYR A 109 2.75 0.18 -13.23
C TYR A 109 2.53 0.02 -14.73
N GLY A 110 3.26 0.75 -15.58
CA GLY A 110 3.19 0.63 -17.04
C GLY A 110 3.58 -0.77 -17.54
N GLU A 111 4.57 -1.40 -16.92
CA GLU A 111 5.03 -2.74 -17.30
C GLU A 111 4.07 -3.87 -16.86
N LEU A 112 3.50 -3.77 -15.66
CA LEU A 112 2.78 -4.88 -15.04
C LEU A 112 1.25 -4.70 -15.02
N GLY A 113 0.78 -3.47 -15.20
CA GLY A 113 -0.63 -3.08 -15.06
C GLY A 113 -1.19 -3.38 -13.68
N ASN A 114 -0.35 -3.36 -12.64
CA ASN A 114 -0.74 -3.59 -11.26
C ASN A 114 0.10 -2.74 -10.28
N ILE A 115 -0.45 -2.57 -9.07
CA ILE A 115 0.26 -1.99 -7.94
C ILE A 115 0.58 -3.12 -6.98
N ASP A 116 1.87 -3.38 -6.76
CA ASP A 116 2.32 -4.41 -5.85
C ASP A 116 1.86 -4.14 -4.41
N PHE A 117 1.53 -5.20 -3.68
CA PHE A 117 1.17 -5.11 -2.28
C PHE A 117 2.26 -4.46 -1.44
N ILE A 118 3.55 -4.69 -1.75
CA ILE A 118 4.64 -4.12 -0.94
C ILE A 118 4.62 -2.60 -0.94
N ASN A 119 4.05 -1.95 -1.96
CA ASN A 119 3.86 -0.50 -1.96
C ASN A 119 2.83 -0.02 -0.92
N SER A 120 2.08 -0.95 -0.32
CA SER A 120 1.22 -0.70 0.83
C SER A 120 1.97 -0.80 2.17
N LEU A 121 3.24 -1.23 2.21
CA LEU A 121 4.04 -1.26 3.44
C LEU A 121 4.56 0.14 3.77
N THR A 122 4.34 0.66 4.97
CA THR A 122 4.74 2.04 5.35
C THR A 122 6.20 2.32 5.03
N SER A 123 7.07 1.33 5.25
CA SER A 123 8.53 1.35 4.97
C SER A 123 8.92 1.26 3.49
N LYS A 124 7.99 1.03 2.56
CA LYS A 124 8.26 1.05 1.12
C LYS A 124 8.06 2.46 0.56
N THR A 125 9.15 3.10 0.16
CA THR A 125 9.16 4.48 -0.36
C THR A 125 9.87 4.63 -1.70
N TYR A 126 10.69 3.65 -2.07
CA TYR A 126 11.55 3.73 -3.25
C TYR A 126 11.46 2.44 -4.05
N CYS A 127 11.39 2.53 -5.38
CA CYS A 127 11.46 1.38 -6.26
C CYS A 127 12.93 1.13 -6.63
N THR A 128 13.49 0.00 -6.21
CA THR A 128 14.91 -0.28 -6.48
C THR A 128 15.14 -0.70 -7.93
N ARG A 129 14.13 -1.28 -8.57
CA ARG A 129 14.17 -1.69 -9.97
C ARG A 129 14.30 -0.53 -10.96
N HIS A 130 13.58 0.56 -10.72
CA HIS A 130 13.57 1.74 -11.61
C HIS A 130 14.24 2.97 -11.00
N HIS A 131 14.86 2.79 -9.84
CA HIS A 131 15.63 3.80 -9.13
C HIS A 131 14.86 5.11 -8.88
N CYS A 132 13.59 5.01 -8.46
CA CYS A 132 12.72 6.18 -8.30
C CYS A 132 11.87 6.12 -7.03
N ARG A 133 11.53 7.28 -6.45
CA ARG A 133 10.57 7.36 -5.35
C ARG A 133 9.18 6.95 -5.83
N LEU A 134 8.44 6.26 -4.96
CA LEU A 134 7.05 5.93 -5.23
C LEU A 134 6.22 7.21 -5.26
N VAL A 135 5.42 7.38 -6.29
CA VAL A 135 4.50 8.51 -6.44
C VAL A 135 3.31 8.29 -5.52
N TYR A 136 3.00 9.29 -4.71
CA TYR A 136 1.87 9.30 -3.77
C TYR A 136 1.08 10.62 -3.78
N ILE A 137 1.52 11.58 -4.58
CA ILE A 137 0.86 12.86 -4.84
C ILE A 137 0.56 12.92 -6.34
N HIS A 138 -0.66 13.32 -6.70
CA HIS A 138 -1.06 13.51 -8.08
C HIS A 138 -0.32 14.71 -8.70
N PRO A 139 0.42 14.54 -9.81
CA PRO A 139 1.32 15.58 -10.31
C PRO A 139 0.62 16.87 -10.75
N GLN A 140 -0.62 16.76 -11.26
CA GLN A 140 -1.37 17.93 -11.74
C GLN A 140 -2.19 18.63 -10.66
N THR A 141 -2.63 17.92 -9.62
CA THR A 141 -3.61 18.47 -8.65
C THR A 141 -3.00 18.70 -7.27
N GLY A 142 -1.81 18.15 -7.00
CA GLY A 142 -1.17 18.21 -5.69
C GLY A 142 -1.85 17.38 -4.60
N ASN A 143 -2.95 16.70 -4.92
CA ASN A 143 -3.69 15.88 -3.95
C ASN A 143 -3.01 14.53 -3.74
N TYR A 144 -3.12 13.98 -2.52
CA TYR A 144 -2.70 12.62 -2.24
C TYR A 144 -3.45 11.60 -3.09
N LEU A 145 -2.72 10.62 -3.61
CA LEU A 145 -3.31 9.51 -4.34
C LEU A 145 -4.10 8.61 -3.40
N THR A 146 -5.31 8.29 -3.81
CA THR A 146 -6.20 7.32 -3.16
C THR A 146 -6.60 6.22 -4.16
N TRP A 147 -7.18 5.13 -3.66
CA TRP A 147 -7.74 4.06 -4.49
C TRP A 147 -8.98 4.49 -5.33
N ALA A 148 -9.45 5.73 -5.12
CA ALA A 148 -10.51 6.37 -5.88
C ALA A 148 -10.01 7.53 -6.76
N THR A 149 -8.69 7.70 -6.90
CA THR A 149 -8.11 8.73 -7.77
C THR A 149 -8.60 8.55 -9.19
N ASP A 150 -9.03 9.66 -9.79
CA ASP A 150 -9.51 9.67 -11.16
C ASP A 150 -8.42 9.27 -12.13
N TYR A 151 -8.79 8.36 -13.03
CA TYR A 151 -7.96 7.91 -14.14
C TYR A 151 -6.56 7.44 -13.75
N LEU A 152 -6.37 7.03 -12.48
CA LEU A 152 -5.09 6.49 -12.01
C LEU A 152 -4.60 5.38 -12.93
N TRP A 153 -5.51 4.52 -13.40
CA TRP A 153 -5.15 3.41 -14.26
C TRP A 153 -4.65 3.81 -15.66
N ARG A 154 -4.99 5.02 -16.13
CA ARG A 154 -4.63 5.55 -17.44
C ARG A 154 -3.39 6.45 -17.35
N ASP A 155 -3.34 7.28 -16.32
CA ASP A 155 -2.40 8.38 -16.25
C ASP A 155 -1.12 8.01 -15.49
N ALA A 156 -1.15 6.98 -14.63
CA ALA A 156 -0.06 6.64 -13.72
C ALA A 156 1.26 6.30 -14.41
N GLU A 157 1.24 5.64 -15.59
CA GLU A 157 2.46 5.28 -16.32
C GLU A 157 3.24 6.51 -16.84
N ASN A 158 2.52 7.62 -17.07
CA ASN A 158 3.07 8.85 -17.62
C ASN A 158 3.52 9.83 -16.53
N TRP A 159 3.32 9.48 -15.26
CA TRP A 159 3.76 10.32 -14.15
C TRP A 159 5.28 10.24 -14.01
N GLN A 160 5.91 11.41 -13.84
CA GLN A 160 7.31 11.46 -13.47
C GLN A 160 7.44 11.30 -11.96
N SER A 161 8.25 10.34 -11.52
CA SER A 161 8.67 10.29 -10.13
C SER A 161 9.53 11.50 -9.81
N LEU A 162 9.34 12.08 -8.62
CA LEU A 162 10.23 13.12 -8.12
C LEU A 162 11.64 12.53 -7.97
N THR A 163 12.60 13.02 -8.75
CA THR A 163 13.93 12.42 -8.85
C THR A 163 14.96 12.94 -7.85
N ASN A 164 14.78 14.07 -7.16
CA ASN A 164 15.94 14.84 -6.70
C ASN A 164 15.96 15.28 -5.22
N ASN A 165 15.50 14.44 -4.28
CA ASN A 165 16.02 14.56 -2.92
C ASN A 165 16.99 13.40 -2.71
N GLU A 166 18.19 13.68 -2.20
CA GLU A 166 19.19 12.68 -1.83
C GLU A 166 18.51 11.57 -1.02
N ILE A 167 18.36 10.41 -1.64
CA ILE A 167 17.88 9.20 -0.98
C ILE A 167 19.11 8.61 -0.33
N SER A 168 19.05 8.35 0.97
CA SER A 168 20.20 7.76 1.66
C SER A 168 20.41 6.32 1.21
N ASP A 169 21.66 5.85 1.33
CA ASP A 169 22.01 4.46 1.08
C ASP A 169 21.20 3.50 1.98
N SER A 170 20.88 3.92 3.20
CA SER A 170 20.02 3.17 4.13
C SER A 170 18.57 3.07 3.64
N GLU A 171 17.99 4.14 3.07
CA GLU A 171 16.64 4.07 2.47
C GLU A 171 16.62 3.13 1.26
N ILE A 172 17.69 3.13 0.44
CA ILE A 172 17.86 2.19 -0.69
C ILE A 172 17.95 0.76 -0.16
N SER A 173 18.82 0.50 0.82
CA SER A 173 19.04 -0.83 1.42
C SER A 173 17.76 -1.39 2.06
N ILE A 174 17.02 -0.57 2.81
CA ILE A 174 15.73 -0.98 3.38
C ILE A 174 14.75 -1.40 2.27
N ASN A 175 14.66 -0.62 1.19
CA ASN A 175 13.76 -0.92 0.08
C ASN A 175 14.19 -2.16 -0.71
N GLN A 176 15.51 -2.45 -0.81
CA GLN A 176 16.05 -3.69 -1.39
C GLN A 176 15.66 -4.89 -0.54
N HIS A 177 15.90 -4.85 0.77
CA HIS A 177 15.51 -5.93 1.68
C HIS A 177 14.00 -6.20 1.63
N ILE A 178 13.15 -5.17 1.57
CA ILE A 178 11.70 -5.34 1.42
C ILE A 178 11.36 -6.12 0.15
N GLU A 179 11.97 -5.75 -0.98
CA GLU A 179 11.72 -6.39 -2.27
C GLU A 179 12.23 -7.85 -2.27
N GLU A 180 13.42 -8.12 -1.73
CA GLU A 180 13.98 -9.48 -1.61
C GLU A 180 13.15 -10.40 -0.70
N LEU A 181 12.68 -9.86 0.43
CA LEU A 181 11.87 -10.57 1.43
C LEU A 181 10.49 -11.00 0.92
N THR A 182 10.04 -10.49 -0.24
CA THR A 182 8.83 -11.01 -0.90
C THR A 182 9.02 -12.41 -1.47
N HIS A 183 10.26 -12.78 -1.81
CA HIS A 183 10.59 -14.03 -2.48
C HIS A 183 11.31 -15.01 -1.56
N LYS A 184 12.13 -14.51 -0.62
CA LYS A 184 12.97 -15.34 0.23
C LYS A 184 13.11 -14.72 1.62
N PRO A 185 12.98 -15.50 2.72
CA PRO A 185 13.27 -14.98 4.05
C PRO A 185 14.76 -14.63 4.19
N LEU A 186 15.05 -13.59 4.98
CA LEU A 186 16.41 -13.18 5.32
C LEU A 186 16.87 -14.00 6.53
N LEU A 187 18.12 -14.47 6.53
CA LEU A 187 18.67 -15.24 7.64
C LEU A 187 19.50 -14.32 8.53
N ILE A 188 19.03 -14.08 9.77
CA ILE A 188 19.83 -13.42 10.81
C ILE A 188 20.26 -14.51 11.79
N GLU A 189 21.56 -14.80 11.86
CA GLU A 189 22.14 -15.75 12.82
C GLU A 189 21.37 -17.09 12.93
N GLN A 190 20.89 -17.61 11.79
CA GLN A 190 20.08 -18.84 11.64
C GLN A 190 18.56 -18.70 11.86
N TYR A 191 18.05 -17.53 12.22
CA TYR A 191 16.62 -17.26 12.29
C TYR A 191 16.11 -16.69 10.96
N PRO A 192 15.17 -17.38 10.28
CA PRO A 192 14.54 -16.85 9.08
C PRO A 192 13.56 -15.74 9.47
N ILE A 193 13.86 -14.52 9.06
CA ILE A 193 13.00 -13.36 9.19
C ILE A 193 12.22 -13.19 7.90
N ASN A 194 10.89 -13.22 8.00
CA ASN A 194 10.01 -12.90 6.88
C ASN A 194 9.73 -11.39 6.77
N LEU A 195 9.06 -11.00 5.69
CA LEU A 195 8.75 -9.60 5.41
C LEU A 195 7.94 -8.91 6.52
N ALA A 196 6.97 -9.61 7.12
CA ALA A 196 6.18 -9.05 8.21
C ALA A 196 7.04 -8.79 9.47
N GLU A 197 7.88 -9.74 9.85
CA GLU A 197 8.81 -9.59 10.98
C GLU A 197 9.84 -8.48 10.74
N TYR A 198 10.36 -8.37 9.52
CA TYR A 198 11.25 -7.27 9.16
C TYR A 198 10.55 -5.90 9.27
N CYS A 199 9.30 -5.79 8.82
CA CYS A 199 8.51 -4.57 9.01
C CYS A 199 8.28 -4.26 10.49
N ASP A 200 8.09 -5.28 11.33
CA ASP A 200 7.94 -5.09 12.78
C ASP A 200 9.24 -4.56 13.42
N LEU A 201 10.40 -5.02 12.96
CA LEU A 201 11.71 -4.48 13.38
C LEU A 201 11.88 -3.02 12.96
N LEU A 202 11.57 -2.66 11.71
CA LEU A 202 11.63 -1.28 11.25
C LEU A 202 10.70 -0.37 12.07
N GLU A 203 9.48 -0.83 12.34
CA GLU A 203 8.50 -0.13 13.18
C GLU A 203 8.95 0.01 14.63
N PHE A 204 9.66 -0.98 15.16
CA PHE A 204 10.28 -0.92 16.47
C PHE A 204 11.37 0.16 16.48
N PHE A 205 12.36 0.07 15.60
CA PHE A 205 13.46 1.03 15.57
C PHE A 205 13.00 2.45 15.31
N ALA A 206 12.04 2.66 14.40
CA ALA A 206 11.50 3.98 14.14
C ALA A 206 10.81 4.59 15.37
N HIS A 207 10.17 3.75 16.22
CA HIS A 207 9.56 4.23 17.45
C HIS A 207 10.60 4.51 18.54
N PHE A 208 11.57 3.61 18.73
CA PHE A 208 12.56 3.73 19.80
C PHE A 208 13.58 4.86 19.53
N LEU A 209 14.04 5.01 18.29
CA LEU A 209 14.99 6.06 17.92
C LEU A 209 14.34 7.45 17.98
N HIS A 210 13.05 7.54 17.64
CA HIS A 210 12.31 8.79 17.77
C HIS A 210 12.15 9.22 19.25
N VAL A 211 11.91 8.26 20.15
CA VAL A 211 11.79 8.54 21.59
C VAL A 211 13.14 8.94 22.22
N SER A 212 14.26 8.41 21.73
CA SER A 212 15.59 8.84 22.22
C SER A 212 15.92 10.27 21.81
N ASP A 213 15.58 10.70 20.60
CA ASP A 213 15.82 12.09 20.15
C ASP A 213 14.94 13.11 20.89
N GLU A 214 13.67 12.78 21.18
CA GLU A 214 12.78 13.66 21.95
C GLU A 214 13.18 13.74 23.44
N SER A 215 13.96 12.80 23.95
CA SER A 215 14.39 12.78 25.35
C SER A 215 15.47 13.80 25.72
N GLU A 216 16.09 14.47 24.72
CA GLU A 216 16.99 15.62 24.96
C GLU A 216 16.25 16.97 25.04
N HIS A 217 14.96 17.04 24.66
CA HIS A 217 14.15 18.26 24.74
C HIS A 217 12.79 18.03 25.38
N SER A 218 12.78 18.07 26.72
CA SER A 218 11.63 18.40 27.59
C SER A 218 10.37 17.54 27.44
N PHE A 219 10.09 16.79 28.50
CA PHE A 219 8.77 16.23 28.83
C PHE A 219 7.67 17.27 28.68
N ARG A 220 6.88 17.18 27.60
CA ARG A 220 5.44 17.47 27.55
C ARG A 220 4.89 17.19 26.15
N SER A 221 4.09 16.12 26.04
CA SER A 221 2.75 16.05 25.42
C SER A 221 2.51 14.77 24.60
N ASN A 222 1.31 14.22 24.78
CA ASN A 222 0.81 12.94 24.25
C ASN A 222 1.08 12.73 22.76
N PRO A 223 1.56 11.55 22.30
CA PRO A 223 1.77 11.39 20.88
C PRO A 223 0.50 10.93 20.14
N ILE A 224 -0.12 11.92 19.51
CA ILE A 224 -0.48 11.98 18.08
C ILE A 224 -1.49 10.93 17.57
N THR A 225 -2.77 11.19 17.85
CA THR A 225 -3.74 11.26 16.75
C THR A 225 -3.60 12.64 16.10
N HIS A 226 -3.64 12.68 14.76
CA HIS A 226 -3.64 13.87 13.89
C HIS A 226 -2.30 14.46 13.39
N PHE A 227 -2.17 14.36 12.06
CA PHE A 227 -1.50 15.27 11.12
C PHE A 227 0.03 15.24 10.95
N GLY A 228 0.42 14.91 9.71
CA GLY A 228 1.55 15.54 9.03
C GLY A 228 2.94 15.10 9.48
N LEU A 229 3.31 13.86 9.19
CA LEU A 229 4.72 13.48 9.22
C LEU A 229 5.46 14.26 8.12
N ILE A 230 6.15 15.33 8.52
CA ILE A 230 7.12 16.09 7.70
C ILE A 230 8.37 15.23 7.41
N ARG A 231 8.55 14.11 8.13
CA ARG A 231 9.61 13.12 7.93
C ARG A 231 9.04 11.71 8.02
N SER A 232 9.38 10.85 7.04
CA SER A 232 8.97 9.45 7.07
C SER A 232 9.70 8.71 8.20
N PRO A 233 9.13 7.67 8.82
CA PRO A 233 9.84 6.81 9.78
C PRO A 233 11.18 6.29 9.25
N ILE A 234 11.30 6.17 7.92
CA ILE A 234 12.53 5.76 7.22
C ILE A 234 13.59 6.86 7.27
N SER A 235 13.22 8.14 7.17
CA SER A 235 14.19 9.24 7.31
C SER A 235 14.81 9.32 8.71
N VAL A 236 14.10 8.84 9.74
CA VAL A 236 14.67 8.70 11.09
C VAL A 236 15.64 7.50 11.12
N LEU A 237 15.28 6.38 10.51
CA LEU A 237 16.15 5.21 10.44
C LEU A 237 17.42 5.46 9.62
N SER A 238 17.33 6.22 8.52
CA SER A 238 18.50 6.55 7.70
C SER A 238 19.52 7.44 8.39
N ASP A 239 19.09 8.26 9.35
CA ASP A 239 20.01 9.15 10.07
C ASP A 239 20.88 8.36 11.08
N HIS A 240 20.55 7.08 11.34
CA HIS A 240 21.23 6.23 12.34
C HIS A 240 21.91 4.97 11.76
N PHE A 241 21.76 4.68 10.47
CA PHE A 241 22.39 3.55 9.76
C PHE A 241 23.10 4.02 8.50
#